data_AF-A0AB36JY06-F1
#
_entry.id   AF-A0AB36JY06-F1
#
_cell.length_a   1.000
_cell.length_b   1.000
_cell.length_c   1.000
_cell.angle_alpha   90.00
_cell.angle_beta   90.00
_cell.angle_gamma   90.00
#
_symmetry.space_group_name_H-M   'P 1'
#
loop_
_entity.id
_entity.type
_entity.pdbx_description
1 polymer ?
#
loop_
_entity_poly.entity_id
_entity_poly.type
_entity_poly.pdbx_seq_one_letter_code
_entity_poly.pdbx_strand_id
1 'polypeptide(L)'
;MSELTELKCEACNIDAPLVSAEEMPALLKDIPQWRKVTRDGIDQLEREFTFRNFKLAWAFANQVAELAEQEGHHPAILLEWGKVTVTWWSHKIKGLHKNDFICAAKTDGIVPE
;
A
#
# COMPACT_ATOMS: atom_id res chain seq x y z
N MET A 1 5.45 -15.00 6.58
CA MET A 1 4.59 -13.83 6.85
C MET A 1 5.50 -12.73 7.32
N SER A 2 5.36 -11.52 6.79
CA SER A 2 6.20 -10.37 7.20
C SER A 2 5.77 -9.89 8.58
N GLU A 3 6.72 -9.47 9.42
CA GLU A 3 6.43 -8.81 10.71
C GLU A 3 5.61 -7.51 10.53
N LEU A 4 5.62 -6.90 9.34
CA LEU A 4 4.88 -5.68 9.04
C LEU A 4 3.36 -5.85 9.17
N THR A 5 2.82 -7.05 8.95
CA THR A 5 1.37 -7.29 9.04
C THR A 5 0.82 -7.16 10.45
N GLU A 6 1.67 -7.30 11.46
CA GLU A 6 1.29 -7.23 12.88
C GLU A 6 1.34 -5.80 13.44
N LEU A 7 2.01 -4.87 12.72
CA LEU A 7 2.12 -3.49 13.13
C LEU A 7 0.83 -2.71 12.82
N LYS A 8 0.52 -1.68 13.61
CA LYS A 8 -0.54 -0.72 13.31
C LYS A 8 0.05 0.55 12.73
N CYS A 9 -0.69 1.20 11.84
CA CYS A 9 -0.32 2.53 11.38
C CYS A 9 -0.36 3.55 12.53
N GLU A 10 0.64 4.43 12.55
CA GLU A 10 0.66 5.58 13.45
C GLU A 10 0.15 6.81 12.70
N ALA A 11 -0.54 7.72 13.39
CA ALA A 11 -1.03 8.95 12.74
C ALA A 11 0.13 9.74 12.13
N CYS A 12 0.14 9.87 10.80
CA CYS A 12 1.19 10.58 10.10
C CYS A 12 1.03 12.10 10.35
N ASN A 13 2.00 12.67 11.07
CA ASN A 13 2.15 14.11 11.29
C ASN A 13 3.04 14.72 10.20
N ILE A 14 3.02 16.06 10.07
CA ILE A 14 3.80 16.74 9.03
C ILE A 14 5.32 16.57 9.19
N ASP A 15 5.77 16.27 10.41
CA ASP A 15 7.18 16.05 10.76
C ASP A 15 7.55 14.55 10.78
N ALA A 16 6.65 13.65 10.33
CA ALA A 16 6.95 12.22 10.29
C ALA A 16 8.09 11.94 9.30
N PRO A 17 9.09 11.11 9.67
CA PRO A 17 10.25 10.89 8.83
C PRO A 17 9.89 10.06 7.60
N LEU A 18 10.40 10.47 6.44
CA LEU A 18 10.41 9.60 5.27
C LEU A 18 11.29 8.38 5.52
N VAL A 19 10.92 7.25 4.93
CA VAL A 19 11.76 6.05 4.88
C VAL A 19 13.08 6.39 4.22
N SER A 20 14.18 6.09 4.91
CA SER A 20 15.51 6.39 4.42
C SER A 20 15.93 5.48 3.26
N ALA A 21 16.93 5.91 2.50
CA ALA A 21 17.54 5.08 1.46
C ALA A 21 18.16 3.79 2.01
N GLU A 22 18.52 3.75 3.30
CA GLU A 22 19.10 2.59 3.97
C GLU A 22 18.04 1.58 4.41
N GLU A 23 16.87 2.04 4.85
CA GLU A 23 15.75 1.19 5.28
C GLU A 23 14.94 0.62 4.10
N MET A 24 14.84 1.38 3.01
CA MET A 24 14.05 1.06 1.83
C MET A 24 14.28 -0.37 1.29
N PRO A 25 15.53 -0.86 1.12
CA PRO A 25 15.75 -2.21 0.57
C PRO A 25 15.33 -3.32 1.53
N ALA A 26 15.37 -3.08 2.85
CA ALA A 26 14.91 -4.05 3.84
C ALA A 26 13.39 -4.16 3.81
N LEU A 27 12.69 -3.03 3.84
CA LEU A 27 11.22 -3.00 3.80
C LEU A 27 10.66 -3.55 2.49
N LEU A 28 11.30 -3.30 1.35
CA LEU A 28 10.86 -3.87 0.06
C LEU A 28 10.99 -5.40 -0.01
N LYS A 29 11.91 -6.01 0.75
CA LYS A 29 12.02 -7.48 0.81
C LYS A 29 10.81 -8.13 1.46
N ASP A 30 10.14 -7.42 2.36
CA ASP A 30 8.95 -7.90 3.06
C ASP A 30 7.68 -7.85 2.19
N ILE A 31 7.69 -7.05 1.13
CA ILE A 31 6.58 -6.85 0.19
C ILE A 31 7.03 -7.03 -1.27
N PRO A 32 7.56 -8.22 -1.65
CA PRO A 32 8.31 -8.40 -2.90
C PRO A 32 7.50 -8.21 -4.18
N GLN A 33 6.16 -8.17 -4.09
CA GLN A 33 5.26 -7.94 -5.22
C GLN A 33 4.95 -6.44 -5.44
N TRP A 34 5.31 -5.59 -4.47
CA TRP A 34 5.14 -4.15 -4.55
C TRP A 34 6.36 -3.50 -5.19
N ARG A 35 6.12 -2.43 -5.93
CA ARG A 35 7.17 -1.68 -6.63
C ARG A 35 7.20 -0.26 -6.12
N LYS A 36 8.40 0.28 -5.91
CA LYS A 36 8.57 1.72 -5.73
C LYS A 36 8.40 2.41 -7.09
N VAL A 37 7.48 3.36 -7.17
CA VAL A 37 7.26 4.22 -8.34
C VAL A 37 7.41 5.68 -7.92
N THR A 38 7.89 6.54 -8.82
CA THR A 38 8.02 7.98 -8.56
C THR A 38 7.09 8.73 -9.52
N ARG A 39 6.17 9.53 -8.97
CA ARG A 39 5.24 10.39 -9.73
C ARG A 39 5.37 11.82 -9.24
N ASP A 40 5.63 12.75 -10.15
CA ASP A 40 5.84 14.17 -9.81
C ASP A 40 6.89 14.41 -8.70
N GLY A 41 7.93 13.58 -8.68
CA GLY A 41 8.99 13.62 -7.67
C GLY A 41 8.62 13.01 -6.31
N ILE A 42 7.46 12.35 -6.20
CA ILE A 42 6.97 11.70 -4.98
C ILE A 42 7.11 10.18 -5.14
N ASP A 43 7.87 9.56 -4.24
CA ASP A 43 7.97 8.10 -4.16
C ASP A 43 6.68 7.49 -3.56
N GLN A 44 6.21 6.40 -4.16
CA GLN A 44 4.99 5.68 -3.82
C GLN A 44 5.22 4.16 -3.94
N LEU A 45 4.40 3.35 -3.28
CA LEU A 45 4.39 1.90 -3.42
C LEU A 45 3.18 1.49 -4.26
N GLU A 46 3.40 0.72 -5.33
CA GLU A 46 2.34 0.29 -6.23
C GLU A 46 2.37 -1.23 -6.46
N ARG A 47 1.19 -1.82 -6.51
CA ARG A 47 0.98 -3.20 -6.97
C ARG A 47 -0.30 -3.31 -7.80
N GLU A 48 -0.22 -4.10 -8.86
CA GLU A 48 -1.38 -4.51 -9.66
C GLU A 48 -1.85 -5.91 -9.24
N PHE A 49 -3.15 -6.07 -9.08
CA PHE A 49 -3.84 -7.32 -8.75
C PHE A 49 -4.78 -7.66 -9.91
N THR A 50 -4.74 -8.90 -10.39
CA THR A 50 -5.53 -9.34 -11.55
C THR A 50 -6.62 -10.34 -11.14
N PHE A 51 -7.78 -10.24 -11.79
CA PHE A 51 -8.97 -11.00 -11.50
C PHE A 51 -9.68 -11.41 -12.79
N ARG A 52 -10.43 -12.51 -12.76
CA ARG A 52 -11.16 -13.00 -13.95
C ARG A 52 -12.32 -12.12 -14.41
N ASN A 53 -12.81 -11.19 -13.59
CA ASN A 53 -13.92 -10.29 -13.92
C ASN A 53 -13.95 -9.04 -13.02
N PHE A 54 -14.77 -8.06 -13.41
CA PHE A 54 -14.94 -6.80 -12.67
C PHE A 54 -15.52 -6.99 -11.27
N LYS A 55 -16.46 -7.94 -11.08
CA LYS A 55 -17.10 -8.16 -9.77
C LYS A 55 -16.10 -8.60 -8.70
N LEU A 56 -15.13 -9.45 -9.06
CA LEU A 56 -14.07 -9.88 -8.14
C LEU A 56 -13.06 -8.77 -7.88
N ALA A 57 -12.67 -8.02 -8.91
CA ALA A 57 -11.83 -6.84 -8.74
C ALA A 57 -12.48 -5.81 -7.80
N TRP A 58 -13.78 -5.55 -7.97
CA TRP A 58 -14.53 -4.64 -7.10
C TRP A 58 -14.60 -5.15 -5.65
N ALA A 59 -14.86 -6.44 -5.44
CA ALA A 59 -14.89 -7.03 -4.11
C ALA A 59 -13.54 -6.86 -3.39
N PHE A 60 -12.43 -7.09 -4.08
CA PHE A 60 -11.10 -6.84 -3.52
C PHE A 60 -10.85 -5.36 -3.23
N ALA A 61 -11.20 -4.45 -4.16
CA ALA A 61 -11.08 -3.01 -3.93
C ALA A 61 -11.85 -2.53 -2.69
N ASN A 62 -13.02 -3.11 -2.42
CA ASN A 62 -13.79 -2.83 -1.21
C ASN A 62 -13.07 -3.28 0.08
N GLN A 63 -12.44 -4.45 0.06
CA GLN A 63 -11.64 -4.93 1.21
C GLN A 63 -10.42 -4.03 1.46
N VAL A 64 -9.76 -3.54 0.40
CA VAL A 64 -8.67 -2.55 0.54
C VAL A 64 -9.17 -1.24 1.14
N ALA A 65 -10.37 -0.78 0.77
CA ALA A 65 -10.97 0.42 1.35
C ALA A 65 -11.32 0.23 2.84
N GLU A 66 -11.86 -0.94 3.21
CA GLU A 66 -12.12 -1.27 4.63
C GLU A 66 -10.83 -1.33 5.45
N LEU A 67 -9.76 -1.92 4.90
CA LEU A 67 -8.42 -1.91 5.52
C LEU A 67 -7.92 -0.47 5.72
N ALA A 68 -8.09 0.39 4.71
CA ALA A 68 -7.66 1.79 4.77
C ALA A 68 -8.34 2.56 5.92
N GLU A 69 -9.65 2.38 6.09
CA GLU A 69 -10.40 3.00 7.19
C GLU A 69 -9.98 2.47 8.56
N GLN A 70 -9.72 1.15 8.68
CA GLN A 70 -9.25 0.55 9.93
C GLN A 70 -7.87 1.07 10.36
N GLU A 71 -6.98 1.30 9.39
CA GLU A 71 -5.64 1.80 9.64
C GLU A 71 -5.56 3.34 9.69
N GLY A 72 -6.62 4.05 9.28
CA GLY A 72 -6.62 5.51 9.18
C GLY A 72 -5.58 6.03 8.17
N HIS A 73 -5.29 5.24 7.14
CA HIS A 73 -4.32 5.54 6.10
C HIS A 73 -4.89 5.11 4.76
N HIS A 74 -4.89 6.00 3.76
CA HIS A 74 -5.71 5.84 2.57
C HIS A 74 -4.86 5.74 1.29
N PRO A 75 -5.09 4.74 0.42
CA PRO A 75 -4.39 4.58 -0.85
C PRO A 75 -5.13 5.30 -1.99
N ALA A 76 -4.47 5.41 -3.14
CA ALA A 76 -5.19 5.44 -4.40
C ALA A 76 -5.58 4.02 -4.83
N ILE A 77 -6.81 3.87 -5.32
CA ILE A 77 -7.33 2.61 -5.86
C ILE A 77 -7.86 2.87 -7.27
N LEU A 78 -7.24 2.24 -8.26
CA LEU A 78 -7.73 2.22 -9.64
C LEU A 78 -8.39 0.87 -9.91
N LEU A 79 -9.71 0.87 -10.09
CA LEU A 79 -10.51 -0.31 -10.40
C LEU A 79 -10.83 -0.36 -11.89
N GLU A 80 -10.42 -1.43 -12.55
CA GLU A 80 -10.63 -1.69 -13.98
C GLU A 80 -11.16 -3.11 -14.21
N TRP A 81 -11.53 -3.46 -15.45
CA TRP A 81 -12.01 -4.81 -15.77
C TRP A 81 -10.95 -5.88 -15.46
N GLY A 82 -11.20 -6.67 -14.41
CA GLY A 82 -10.31 -7.75 -14.00
C GLY A 82 -8.97 -7.26 -13.43
N LYS A 83 -8.88 -6.00 -12.97
CA LYS A 83 -7.64 -5.45 -12.41
C LYS A 83 -7.93 -4.42 -11.32
N VAL A 84 -7.12 -4.44 -10.27
CA VAL A 84 -7.05 -3.37 -9.27
C VAL A 84 -5.60 -2.95 -9.13
N THR A 85 -5.31 -1.67 -9.32
CA THR A 85 -4.00 -1.09 -8.98
C THR A 85 -4.14 -0.35 -7.66
N VAL A 86 -3.35 -0.73 -6.67
CA VAL A 86 -3.31 -0.08 -5.36
C VAL A 86 -2.00 0.68 -5.23
N THR A 87 -2.09 1.95 -4.81
CA THR A 87 -0.92 2.79 -4.60
C THR A 87 -0.94 3.41 -3.21
N TRP A 88 0.08 3.12 -2.39
CA TRP A 88 0.26 3.65 -1.03
C TRP A 88 1.35 4.73 -1.01
N TRP A 89 1.05 5.88 -0.41
CA TRP A 89 2.03 6.89 -0.02
C TRP A 89 1.46 7.81 1.06
N SER A 90 2.33 8.53 1.74
CA SER A 90 1.94 9.49 2.76
C SER A 90 1.78 10.89 2.17
N HIS A 91 0.53 11.30 1.92
CA HIS A 91 0.17 12.55 1.24
C HIS A 91 0.77 13.80 1.91
N LYS A 92 0.73 13.86 3.25
CA LYS A 92 1.17 15.04 4.03
C LYS A 92 2.67 15.31 3.91
N ILE A 93 3.48 14.26 3.86
CA ILE A 93 4.95 14.34 3.80
C ILE A 93 5.51 14.11 2.39
N LYS A 94 4.63 13.94 1.38
CA LYS A 94 4.98 13.79 -0.03
C LYS A 94 6.03 12.69 -0.28
N GLY A 95 5.80 11.50 0.27
CA GLY A 95 6.66 10.35 0.01
C GLY A 95 6.26 9.13 0.84
N LEU A 96 7.21 8.22 1.03
CA LEU A 96 7.00 6.97 1.74
C LEU A 96 7.33 7.08 3.23
N HIS A 97 6.36 6.72 4.06
CA HIS A 97 6.49 6.46 5.49
C HIS A 97 6.41 4.95 5.73
N LYS A 98 6.82 4.48 6.92
CA LYS A 98 6.70 3.06 7.31
C LYS A 98 5.26 2.53 7.21
N ASN A 99 4.25 3.37 7.44
CA ASN A 99 2.83 3.02 7.29
C ASN A 99 2.50 2.52 5.88
N ASP A 100 3.12 3.09 4.85
CA ASP A 100 2.87 2.68 3.47
C ASP A 100 3.26 1.22 3.24
N PHE A 101 4.35 0.77 3.90
CA PHE A 101 4.81 -0.61 3.86
C PHE A 101 3.93 -1.55 4.70
N ILE A 102 3.45 -1.07 5.86
CA ILE A 102 2.50 -1.82 6.69
C ILE A 102 1.20 -2.06 5.92
N CYS A 103 0.63 -1.01 5.32
CA CYS A 103 -0.60 -1.12 4.51
C CYS A 103 -0.39 -1.98 3.27
N ALA A 104 0.76 -1.87 2.59
CA ALA A 104 1.11 -2.75 1.48
C ALA A 104 1.15 -4.24 1.91
N ALA A 105 1.81 -4.55 3.02
CA ALA A 105 1.87 -5.92 3.55
C ALA A 105 0.49 -6.45 3.97
N LYS A 106 -0.34 -5.62 4.61
CA LYS A 106 -1.71 -5.99 4.99
C LYS A 106 -2.62 -6.18 3.77
N THR A 107 -2.42 -5.39 2.72
CA THR A 107 -3.13 -5.54 1.44
C THR A 107 -2.83 -6.91 0.82
N ASP A 108 -1.58 -7.39 0.90
CA ASP A 108 -1.23 -8.74 0.43
C ASP A 108 -1.97 -9.85 1.19
N GLY A 109 -2.24 -9.65 2.48
CA GLY A 109 -2.93 -10.61 3.33
C GLY A 109 -4.44 -10.76 3.07
N ILE A 110 -5.05 -9.84 2.32
CA ILE A 110 -6.48 -9.88 1.97
C ILE A 110 -6.73 -10.22 0.50
N VAL A 111 -5.68 -10.48 -0.29
CA VAL A 111 -5.84 -10.96 -1.67
C VAL A 111 -6.52 -12.33 -1.65
N PRO A 112 -7.66 -12.51 -2.35
CA PRO A 112 -8.27 -13.83 -2.47
C PRO A 112 -7.35 -14.78 -3.23
N GLU A 113 -7.25 -16.03 -2.78
CA GLU A 113 -6.56 -17.11 -3.51
C GLU A 113 -7.15 -17.37 -4.91
#